data_AF-A0A415GJJ9-F1
#
_entry.id   AF-A0A415GJJ9-F1
#
_cell.length_a   1.000
_cell.length_b   1.000
_cell.length_c   1.000
_cell.angle_alpha   90.00
_cell.angle_beta   90.00
_cell.angle_gamma   90.00
#
_symmetry.space_group_name_H-M   'P 1'
#
loop_
_entity.id
_entity.type
_entity.pdbx_description
1 polymer ?
#
loop_
_entity_poly.entity_id
_entity_poly.type
_entity_poly.pdbx_seq_one_letter_code
_entity_poly.pdbx_strand_id
1 'polypeptide(L)'
;MKPSRNSYLDVVKGLGILLVVAGHAIQYGMGSGYDGFWNLPMFKFIYSFHMPLFMAVSGWLFWFSYSKRGGKSVLKDRAMTLLYPIFVYGIICSIPVFIRNPKDFSVHDAFFKVHLWFFWAVLIATCLACLMFKLNKLFHIKEWVFVFVLFFGMMLFDDNWLIAQHKFVVPYFLLGGDL
;
A
#
# COMPACT_ATOMS: atom_id res chain seq x y z
N MET A 1 -21.93 -18.98 -12.53
CA MET A 1 -21.57 -17.97 -13.55
C MET A 1 -20.22 -17.38 -13.20
N LYS A 2 -19.22 -17.46 -14.10
CA LYS A 2 -17.98 -16.68 -13.97
C LYS A 2 -18.35 -15.19 -14.13
N PRO A 3 -17.87 -14.29 -13.27
CA PRO A 3 -18.11 -12.85 -13.44
C PRO A 3 -17.57 -12.41 -14.80
N SER A 4 -18.31 -11.54 -15.52
CA SER A 4 -17.84 -10.99 -16.79
C SER A 4 -16.60 -10.14 -16.54
N ARG A 5 -15.51 -10.44 -17.26
CA ARG A 5 -14.24 -9.72 -17.14
C ARG A 5 -14.45 -8.25 -17.52
N ASN A 6 -14.02 -7.33 -16.67
CA ASN A 6 -14.10 -5.90 -16.95
C ASN A 6 -12.79 -5.45 -17.64
N SER A 7 -12.82 -5.32 -18.97
CA SER A 7 -11.67 -4.94 -19.78
C SER A 7 -11.09 -3.57 -19.39
N TYR A 8 -11.92 -2.62 -18.94
CA TYR A 8 -11.45 -1.32 -18.49
C TYR A 8 -10.56 -1.44 -17.24
N LEU A 9 -10.99 -2.26 -16.28
CA LEU A 9 -10.24 -2.51 -15.05
C LEU A 9 -8.89 -3.20 -15.33
N ASP A 10 -8.84 -4.06 -16.35
CA ASP A 10 -7.59 -4.71 -16.78
C ASP A 10 -6.61 -3.71 -17.39
N VAL A 11 -7.10 -2.77 -18.21
CA VAL A 11 -6.26 -1.71 -18.81
C VAL A 11 -5.69 -0.80 -17.73
N VAL A 12 -6.52 -0.37 -16.77
CA VAL A 12 -6.08 0.48 -15.64
C VAL A 12 -4.99 -0.22 -14.82
N LYS A 13 -5.17 -1.52 -14.54
CA LYS A 13 -4.15 -2.32 -13.84
C LYS A 13 -2.86 -2.44 -14.66
N GLY A 14 -2.97 -2.71 -15.95
CA GLY A 14 -1.83 -2.83 -16.85
C GLY A 14 -1.01 -1.53 -16.89
N LEU A 15 -1.68 -0.38 -17.08
CA LEU A 15 -1.04 0.94 -17.02
C LEU A 15 -0.38 1.19 -15.66
N GLY A 16 -1.06 0.86 -14.57
CA GLY A 16 -0.48 0.96 -13.22
C GLY A 16 0.81 0.15 -13.07
N ILE A 17 0.84 -1.08 -13.57
CA ILE A 17 2.03 -1.95 -13.50
C ILE A 17 3.18 -1.35 -14.33
N LEU A 18 2.89 -0.85 -15.53
CA LEU A 18 3.91 -0.19 -16.37
C LEU A 18 4.50 1.03 -15.67
N LEU A 19 3.68 1.82 -14.97
CA LEU A 19 4.13 2.98 -14.19
C LEU A 19 5.03 2.57 -13.01
N VAL A 20 4.75 1.44 -12.34
CA VAL A 20 5.63 0.90 -11.29
C VAL A 20 6.99 0.52 -11.85
N VAL A 21 7.00 -0.21 -12.97
CA VAL A 21 8.25 -0.61 -13.64
C VAL A 21 9.05 0.62 -14.06
N ALA A 22 8.39 1.64 -14.64
CA ALA A 22 9.03 2.89 -15.02
C ALA A 22 9.60 3.64 -13.80
N GLY A 23 8.86 3.73 -12.70
CA GLY A 23 9.33 4.35 -11.45
C GLY A 23 10.57 3.66 -10.89
N HIS A 24 10.57 2.33 -10.83
CA HIS A 24 11.74 1.57 -10.38
C HIS A 24 12.92 1.67 -11.34
N ALA A 25 12.68 1.69 -12.65
CA ALA A 25 13.74 1.88 -13.64
C ALA A 25 14.46 3.23 -13.44
N ILE A 26 13.71 4.30 -13.15
CA ILE A 26 14.29 5.61 -12.82
C ILE A 26 15.07 5.54 -11.51
N GLN A 27 14.49 4.94 -10.46
CA GLN A 27 15.10 4.82 -9.13
C GLN A 27 16.43 4.06 -9.17
N TYR A 28 16.49 2.93 -9.88
CA TYR A 28 17.71 2.11 -9.97
C TYR A 28 18.69 2.62 -11.03
N GLY A 29 18.20 3.26 -12.09
CA GLY A 29 19.04 3.84 -13.14
C GLY A 29 19.93 4.98 -12.67
N MET A 30 19.58 5.63 -11.55
CA MET A 30 20.38 6.72 -10.96
C MET A 30 21.45 6.26 -9.96
N GLY A 31 21.59 4.95 -9.74
CA GLY A 31 22.58 4.36 -8.83
C GLY A 31 22.13 4.32 -7.36
N SER A 32 22.55 3.28 -6.64
CA SER A 32 22.06 2.87 -5.31
C SER A 32 22.43 3.79 -4.13
N GLY A 33 22.85 5.03 -4.38
CA GLY A 33 23.28 5.98 -3.35
C GLY A 33 22.80 7.41 -3.56
N TYR A 34 21.94 7.67 -4.57
CA TYR A 34 21.46 9.02 -4.87
C TYR A 34 19.94 9.08 -4.70
N ASP A 35 19.47 9.65 -3.59
CA ASP A 35 18.05 10.00 -3.39
C ASP A 35 17.56 11.11 -4.33
N GLY A 36 18.42 11.60 -5.23
CA GLY A 36 18.12 12.61 -6.23
C GLY A 36 17.03 12.22 -7.23
N PHE A 37 16.61 10.95 -7.28
CA PHE A 37 15.44 10.54 -8.08
C PHE A 37 14.17 11.26 -7.62
N TRP A 38 14.06 11.62 -6.33
CA TRP A 38 12.97 12.46 -5.84
C TRP A 38 12.99 13.86 -6.42
N ASN A 39 14.11 14.36 -6.93
CA ASN A 39 14.19 15.67 -7.57
C ASN A 39 13.70 15.65 -9.03
N LEU A 40 13.55 14.47 -9.64
CA LEU A 40 13.07 14.35 -11.01
C LEU A 40 11.55 14.60 -11.07
N PRO A 41 11.08 15.59 -11.86
CA PRO A 41 9.66 15.83 -12.04
C PRO A 41 8.91 14.60 -12.57
N MET A 42 9.53 13.83 -13.46
CA MET A 42 8.97 12.59 -14.01
C MET A 42 8.69 11.55 -12.90
N PHE A 43 9.63 11.36 -11.97
CA PHE A 43 9.45 10.41 -10.88
C PHE A 43 8.32 10.86 -9.94
N LYS A 44 8.29 12.14 -9.58
CA LYS A 44 7.20 12.72 -8.76
C LYS A 44 5.84 12.52 -9.44
N PHE A 45 5.74 12.79 -10.73
CA PHE A 45 4.52 12.62 -11.51
C PHE A 45 4.04 11.17 -11.49
N ILE A 46 4.93 10.23 -11.85
CA ILE A 46 4.61 8.79 -11.83
C ILE A 46 4.13 8.38 -10.44
N TYR A 47 4.89 8.72 -9.39
CA TYR A 47 4.57 8.34 -8.00
C TYR A 47 3.26 8.94 -7.49
N SER A 48 2.97 10.19 -7.84
CA SER A 48 1.74 10.88 -7.46
C SER A 48 0.47 10.29 -8.08
N PHE A 49 0.61 9.48 -9.13
CA PHE A 49 -0.54 8.91 -9.84
C PHE A 49 -0.73 7.42 -9.53
N HIS A 50 0.30 6.59 -9.74
CA HIS A 50 0.10 5.14 -9.65
C HIS A 50 -0.16 4.66 -8.21
N MET A 51 0.52 5.24 -7.20
CA MET A 51 0.33 4.80 -5.81
C MET A 51 -1.08 5.15 -5.28
N PRO A 52 -1.59 6.38 -5.45
CA PRO A 52 -2.98 6.68 -5.10
C PRO A 52 -3.99 5.83 -5.87
N LEU A 53 -3.76 5.61 -7.17
CA LEU A 53 -4.63 4.78 -8.01
C LEU A 53 -4.73 3.35 -7.48
N PHE A 54 -3.61 2.69 -7.17
CA PHE A 54 -3.63 1.34 -6.62
C PHE A 54 -4.31 1.27 -5.26
N MET A 55 -4.18 2.31 -4.45
CA MET A 55 -4.80 2.37 -3.13
C MET A 55 -6.31 2.55 -3.22
N ALA A 56 -6.78 3.45 -4.10
CA ALA A 56 -8.21 3.62 -4.38
C ALA A 56 -8.84 2.33 -4.92
N VAL A 57 -8.21 1.68 -5.91
CA VAL A 57 -8.70 0.40 -6.46
C VAL A 57 -8.69 -0.69 -5.37
N SER A 58 -7.67 -0.74 -4.53
CA SER A 58 -7.60 -1.69 -3.42
C SER A 58 -8.70 -1.45 -2.37
N GLY A 59 -9.01 -0.19 -2.07
CA GLY A 59 -10.10 0.23 -1.18
C GLY A 59 -11.48 -0.16 -1.73
N TRP A 60 -11.71 0.11 -3.01
CA TRP A 60 -12.95 -0.28 -3.69
C TRP A 60 -13.19 -1.79 -3.67
N LEU A 61 -12.17 -2.58 -4.02
CA LEU A 61 -12.24 -4.05 -3.95
C LEU A 61 -12.42 -4.56 -2.51
N PHE A 62 -11.90 -3.82 -1.52
CA PHE A 62 -12.08 -4.13 -0.11
C PHE A 62 -13.54 -3.95 0.29
N TRP A 63 -14.14 -2.81 -0.05
CA TRP A 63 -15.54 -2.50 0.24
C TRP A 63 -16.48 -3.58 -0.32
N PHE A 64 -16.32 -3.90 -1.60
CA PHE A 64 -17.12 -4.94 -2.26
C PHE A 64 -16.97 -6.31 -1.60
N SER A 65 -15.76 -6.66 -1.13
CA SER A 65 -15.52 -7.91 -0.42
C SER A 65 -16.11 -7.88 0.99
N TYR A 66 -16.00 -6.75 1.68
CA TYR A 66 -16.44 -6.56 3.06
C TYR A 66 -17.95 -6.68 3.17
N SER A 67 -18.71 -6.04 2.28
CA SER A 67 -20.17 -6.11 2.25
C SER A 67 -20.68 -7.54 2.02
N LYS A 68 -19.96 -8.35 1.23
CA LYS A 68 -20.35 -9.73 0.91
C LYS A 68 -19.95 -10.77 1.95
N ARG A 69 -18.79 -10.62 2.59
CA ARG A 69 -18.16 -11.68 3.42
C ARG A 69 -17.85 -11.27 4.86
N GLY A 70 -18.01 -9.98 5.20
CA GLY A 70 -17.70 -9.42 6.51
C GLY A 70 -16.20 -9.25 6.79
N GLY A 71 -15.89 -8.41 7.79
CA GLY A 71 -14.51 -7.95 8.04
C GLY A 71 -13.49 -9.03 8.40
N LYS A 72 -13.86 -10.02 9.23
CA LYS A 72 -12.91 -11.05 9.69
C LYS A 72 -12.39 -11.92 8.53
N SER A 73 -13.29 -12.36 7.64
CA SER A 73 -12.90 -13.19 6.48
C SER A 73 -12.06 -12.39 5.50
N VAL A 74 -12.46 -11.16 5.19
CA VAL A 74 -11.72 -10.31 4.23
C VAL A 74 -10.34 -9.94 4.75
N LEU A 75 -10.24 -9.59 6.04
CA LEU A 75 -8.95 -9.28 6.66
C LEU A 75 -8.01 -10.48 6.63
N LYS A 76 -8.50 -11.69 6.95
CA LYS A 76 -7.71 -12.92 6.88
C LYS A 76 -7.22 -13.19 5.46
N ASP A 77 -8.11 -13.15 4.47
CA ASP A 77 -7.75 -13.44 3.07
C ASP A 77 -6.73 -12.44 2.53
N ARG A 78 -6.92 -11.15 2.83
CA ARG A 78 -5.97 -10.09 2.43
C ARG A 78 -4.64 -10.23 3.15
N ALA A 79 -4.65 -10.51 4.45
CA ALA A 79 -3.43 -10.76 5.21
C ALA A 79 -2.64 -11.92 4.59
N MET A 80 -3.29 -13.05 4.27
CA MET A 80 -2.62 -14.19 3.62
C MET A 80 -2.08 -13.83 2.23
N THR A 81 -2.85 -13.08 1.45
CA THR A 81 -2.48 -12.71 0.07
C THR A 81 -1.34 -11.69 0.03
N LEU A 82 -1.25 -10.80 1.03
CA LEU A 82 -0.25 -9.73 1.07
C LEU A 82 0.99 -10.12 1.87
N LEU A 83 0.84 -10.85 2.98
CA LEU A 83 1.98 -11.30 3.79
C LEU A 83 2.80 -12.36 3.05
N TYR A 84 2.15 -13.24 2.26
CA TYR A 84 2.88 -14.24 1.48
C TYR A 84 3.95 -13.63 0.57
N PRO A 85 3.65 -12.69 -0.35
CA PRO A 85 4.68 -12.06 -1.17
C PRO A 85 5.68 -11.24 -0.36
N ILE A 86 5.27 -10.59 0.74
CA ILE A 86 6.21 -9.88 1.64
C ILE A 86 7.27 -10.85 2.18
N PHE A 87 6.85 -11.99 2.75
CA PHE A 87 7.77 -12.95 3.35
C PHE A 87 8.64 -13.63 2.29
N VAL A 88 8.03 -14.09 1.20
CA VAL A 88 8.77 -14.76 0.12
C VAL A 88 9.80 -13.82 -0.49
N TYR A 89 9.41 -12.60 -0.87
CA TYR A 89 10.32 -11.64 -1.49
C TYR A 89 11.38 -11.12 -0.52
N GLY A 90 11.02 -10.88 0.74
CA GLY A 90 11.97 -10.48 1.80
C GLY A 90 13.04 -11.53 2.05
N ILE A 91 12.67 -12.82 2.06
CA ILE A 91 13.62 -13.94 2.15
C ILE A 91 14.52 -13.96 0.91
N ILE A 92 13.94 -13.91 -0.29
CA ILE A 92 14.72 -13.94 -1.54
C ILE A 92 15.74 -12.80 -1.60
N CYS A 93 15.34 -11.58 -1.21
CA CYS A 93 16.23 -10.41 -1.22
C CYS A 93 17.29 -10.43 -0.12
N SER A 94 17.03 -11.12 1.00
CA SER A 94 17.99 -11.20 2.10
C SER A 94 19.08 -12.24 1.89
N ILE A 95 18.84 -13.28 1.09
CA ILE A 95 19.82 -14.34 0.80
C ILE A 95 21.15 -13.77 0.25
N PRO A 96 21.18 -12.93 -0.81
CA PRO A 96 22.44 -12.39 -1.33
C PRO A 96 23.17 -11.49 -0.33
N VAL A 97 22.44 -10.71 0.47
CA VAL A 97 23.02 -9.84 1.51
C VAL A 97 23.70 -10.69 2.57
N PHE A 98 23.02 -11.74 3.03
CA PHE A 98 23.54 -12.67 4.03
C PHE A 98 24.77 -13.43 3.52
N ILE A 99 24.77 -13.89 2.26
CA ILE A 99 25.91 -14.58 1.64
C ILE A 99 27.12 -13.64 1.51
N ARG A 100 26.90 -12.37 1.14
CA ARG A 100 27.99 -11.41 0.93
C ARG A 100 28.64 -11.00 2.25
N ASN A 101 27.84 -10.65 3.25
CA ASN A 101 28.31 -10.31 4.59
C ASN A 101 27.16 -10.42 5.61
N PRO A 102 27.17 -11.44 6.48
CA PRO A 102 26.11 -11.61 7.48
C PRO A 102 25.92 -10.43 8.44
N LYS A 103 26.94 -9.59 8.63
CA LYS A 103 26.85 -8.40 9.49
C LYS A 103 26.02 -7.27 8.88
N ASP A 104 25.85 -7.27 7.56
CA ASP A 104 25.05 -6.28 6.84
C ASP A 104 23.57 -6.71 6.74
N PHE A 105 23.24 -7.91 7.24
CA PHE A 105 21.87 -8.39 7.28
C PHE A 105 21.08 -7.71 8.41
N SER A 106 19.99 -7.05 8.02
CA SER A 106 19.00 -6.51 8.94
C SER A 106 17.64 -7.11 8.60
N VAL A 107 17.01 -7.76 9.57
CA VAL A 107 15.63 -8.28 9.46
C VAL A 107 14.66 -7.14 9.13
N HIS A 108 14.87 -5.98 9.76
CA HIS A 108 14.07 -4.80 9.48
C HIS A 108 14.17 -4.42 7.99
N ASP A 109 15.38 -4.38 7.44
CA ASP A 109 15.60 -4.04 6.04
C ASP A 109 15.06 -5.08 5.08
N ALA A 110 15.06 -6.36 5.46
CA ALA A 110 14.55 -7.44 4.61
C ALA A 110 13.03 -7.35 4.40
N PHE A 111 12.28 -6.92 5.42
CA PHE A 111 10.80 -6.95 5.41
C PHE A 111 10.13 -5.58 5.33
N PHE A 112 10.83 -4.49 5.68
CA PHE A 112 10.26 -3.14 5.79
C PHE A 112 10.89 -2.12 4.82
N LYS A 113 11.85 -2.52 3.96
CA LYS A 113 12.43 -1.62 2.95
C LYS A 113 11.46 -1.18 1.85
N VAL A 114 11.93 -0.18 1.10
CA VAL A 114 11.29 0.57 0.01
C VAL A 114 10.58 -0.26 -1.08
N HIS A 115 10.84 -1.55 -1.21
CA HIS A 115 10.17 -2.37 -2.23
C HIS A 115 8.88 -3.03 -1.70
N LEU A 116 8.73 -3.16 -0.38
CA LEU A 116 7.62 -3.88 0.25
C LEU A 116 6.67 -3.00 1.05
N TRP A 117 7.03 -1.73 1.27
CA TRP A 117 6.21 -0.79 2.06
C TRP A 117 4.75 -0.70 1.56
N PHE A 118 4.53 -0.80 0.25
CA PHE A 118 3.20 -0.68 -0.34
C PHE A 118 2.26 -1.79 0.15
N PHE A 119 2.75 -3.03 0.25
CA PHE A 119 1.94 -4.15 0.74
C PHE A 119 1.56 -3.95 2.22
N TRP A 120 2.50 -3.43 3.03
CA TRP A 120 2.22 -3.02 4.40
C TRP A 120 1.19 -1.90 4.47
N ALA A 121 1.29 -0.89 3.59
CA ALA A 121 0.35 0.21 3.53
C ALA A 121 -1.08 -0.26 3.22
N VAL A 122 -1.24 -1.18 2.27
CA VAL A 122 -2.55 -1.79 1.97
C VAL A 122 -3.09 -2.59 3.16
N LEU A 123 -2.22 -3.34 3.86
CA LEU A 123 -2.61 -4.14 5.01
C LEU A 123 -3.06 -3.24 6.18
N ILE A 124 -2.29 -2.19 6.48
CA ILE A 124 -2.62 -1.20 7.50
C ILE A 124 -3.92 -0.49 7.15
N ALA A 125 -4.09 -0.04 5.90
CA ALA A 125 -5.32 0.59 5.44
C ALA A 125 -6.53 -0.35 5.56
N THR A 126 -6.36 -1.65 5.26
CA THR A 126 -7.40 -2.68 5.45
C THR A 126 -7.77 -2.82 6.92
N CYS A 127 -6.79 -2.85 7.84
CA CYS A 127 -7.02 -2.88 9.28
C CYS A 127 -7.78 -1.64 9.77
N LEU A 128 -7.36 -0.45 9.33
CA LEU A 128 -7.99 0.82 9.68
C LEU A 128 -9.43 0.89 9.17
N ALA A 129 -9.71 0.42 7.96
CA ALA A 129 -11.06 0.37 7.41
C ALA A 129 -11.96 -0.62 8.18
N CYS A 130 -11.43 -1.80 8.56
CA CYS A 130 -12.15 -2.72 9.45
C CYS A 130 -12.44 -2.09 10.82
N LEU A 131 -11.50 -1.33 11.38
CA LEU A 131 -11.68 -0.60 12.63
C LEU A 131 -12.76 0.48 12.49
N MET A 132 -12.73 1.24 11.39
CA MET A 132 -13.72 2.27 11.06
C MET A 132 -15.14 1.69 11.09
N PHE A 133 -15.39 0.56 10.40
CA PHE A 133 -16.72 -0.07 10.44
C PHE A 133 -17.10 -0.62 11.80
N LYS A 134 -16.13 -1.16 12.54
CA LYS A 134 -16.38 -1.66 13.90
C LYS A 134 -16.78 -0.51 14.82
N LEU A 135 -16.12 0.65 14.72
CA LEU A 135 -16.44 1.86 15.48
C LEU A 135 -17.78 2.46 15.06
N ASN A 136 -18.09 2.49 13.77
CA ASN A 136 -19.41 2.89 13.28
C ASN A 136 -20.52 2.00 13.86
N LYS A 137 -20.31 0.68 13.88
CA LYS A 137 -21.29 -0.27 14.43
C LYS A 137 -21.45 -0.19 15.95
N LEU A 138 -20.36 0.04 16.70
CA LEU A 138 -20.37 0.05 18.17
C LEU A 138 -20.77 1.41 18.77
N PHE A 139 -20.36 2.50 18.12
CA PHE A 139 -20.46 3.86 18.67
C PHE A 139 -21.20 4.83 17.75
N HIS A 140 -21.74 4.37 16.61
CA HIS A 140 -22.41 5.20 15.61
C HIS A 140 -21.55 6.39 15.08
N ILE A 141 -20.22 6.24 15.14
CA ILE A 141 -19.28 7.23 14.60
C ILE A 141 -19.35 7.19 13.07
N LYS A 142 -19.64 8.34 12.44
CA LYS A 142 -19.70 8.46 10.98
C LYS A 142 -18.29 8.29 10.38
N GLU A 143 -18.23 7.66 9.22
CA GLU A 143 -16.97 7.30 8.55
C GLU A 143 -16.10 8.52 8.23
N TRP A 144 -16.71 9.63 7.79
CA TRP A 144 -15.99 10.89 7.54
C TRP A 144 -15.35 11.48 8.80
N VAL A 145 -15.95 11.29 9.99
CA VAL A 145 -15.37 11.73 11.26
C VAL A 145 -14.11 10.93 11.57
N PHE A 146 -14.14 9.62 11.33
CA PHE A 146 -12.98 8.75 11.50
C PHE A 146 -11.85 9.15 10.53
N VAL A 147 -12.16 9.37 9.25
CA VAL A 147 -11.18 9.84 8.25
C VAL A 147 -10.58 11.18 8.65
N PHE A 148 -11.41 12.11 9.12
CA PHE A 148 -10.97 13.43 9.59
C PHE A 148 -10.01 13.31 10.79
N VAL A 149 -10.40 12.57 11.83
CA VAL A 149 -9.57 12.35 13.02
C VAL A 149 -8.27 11.64 12.66
N LEU A 150 -8.31 10.66 11.77
CA LEU A 150 -7.13 9.94 11.30
C LEU A 150 -6.17 10.88 10.56
N PHE A 151 -6.68 11.71 9.64
CA PHE A 151 -5.89 12.66 8.87
C PHE A 151 -5.21 13.70 9.78
N PHE A 152 -5.96 14.35 10.67
CA PHE A 152 -5.41 15.34 11.60
C PHE A 152 -4.51 14.70 12.65
N GLY A 153 -4.88 13.53 13.17
CA GLY A 153 -4.07 12.78 14.13
C GLY A 153 -2.73 12.37 13.53
N MET A 154 -2.71 11.99 12.26
CA MET A 154 -1.47 11.71 11.54
C MET A 154 -0.57 12.96 11.47
N MET A 155 -1.10 14.16 11.24
CA MET A 155 -0.31 15.40 11.17
C MET A 155 0.45 15.74 12.48
N LEU A 156 0.05 15.17 13.61
CA LEU A 156 0.71 15.40 14.90
C LEU A 156 2.03 14.62 15.06
N PHE A 157 2.29 13.63 14.21
CA PHE A 157 3.51 12.83 14.28
C PHE A 157 4.56 13.35 13.31
N ASP A 158 5.80 13.48 13.78
CA ASP A 158 6.95 13.82 12.95
C ASP A 158 7.09 12.84 11.78
N ASP A 159 7.39 13.40 10.61
CA ASP A 159 7.53 12.64 9.38
C ASP A 159 8.86 11.88 9.37
N ASN A 160 8.78 10.57 9.69
CA ASN A 160 9.76 9.63 9.16
C ASN A 160 9.31 9.16 7.76
N TRP A 161 10.25 8.65 6.96
CA TRP A 161 10.00 8.23 5.59
C TRP A 161 8.81 7.26 5.46
N LEU A 162 8.66 6.32 6.40
CA LEU A 162 7.59 5.34 6.43
C LEU A 162 6.23 6.01 6.70
N ILE A 163 6.16 6.85 7.72
CA ILE A 163 4.96 7.56 8.15
C ILE A 163 4.49 8.49 7.03
N ALA A 164 5.39 9.26 6.41
CA ALA A 164 5.06 10.17 5.31
C ALA A 164 4.39 9.44 4.14
N GLN A 165 4.92 8.28 3.75
CA GLN A 165 4.33 7.48 2.69
C GLN A 165 2.94 6.94 3.04
N HIS A 166 2.75 6.44 4.27
CA HIS A 166 1.45 5.93 4.74
C HIS A 166 0.40 7.04 4.83
N LYS A 167 0.78 8.22 5.34
CA LYS A 167 -0.07 9.42 5.38
C LYS A 167 -0.58 9.80 4.00
N PHE A 168 0.28 9.72 2.99
CA PHE A 168 -0.09 10.03 1.62
C PHE A 168 -1.12 9.03 1.08
N VAL A 169 -0.93 7.72 1.29
CA VAL A 169 -1.73 6.70 0.58
C VAL A 169 -3.02 6.26 1.27
N VAL A 170 -3.06 6.25 2.60
CA VAL A 170 -4.20 5.71 3.37
C VAL A 170 -5.53 6.41 3.08
N PRO A 171 -5.60 7.75 2.94
CA PRO A 171 -6.85 8.43 2.60
C PRO A 171 -7.49 7.94 1.30
N TYR A 172 -6.69 7.68 0.26
CA TYR A 172 -7.19 7.19 -1.03
C TYR A 172 -7.83 5.80 -0.92
N PHE A 173 -7.33 4.95 -0.01
CA PHE A 173 -7.93 3.65 0.24
C PHE A 173 -9.30 3.78 0.90
N LEU A 174 -9.44 4.68 1.89
CA LEU A 174 -10.70 4.87 2.61
C LEU A 174 -11.77 5.50 1.70
N LEU A 175 -11.39 6.47 0.88
CA LEU A 175 -12.28 7.10 -0.11
C LEU A 175 -12.68 6.15 -1.24
N GLY A 176 -11.90 5.10 -1.51
CA GLY A 176 -12.22 4.11 -2.54
C GLY A 176 -13.51 3.33 -2.26
N GLY A 177 -14.05 3.34 -1.04
CA GLY A 177 -15.33 2.71 -0.71
C GLY A 177 -16.56 3.45 -1.25
N ASP A 178 -16.43 4.75 -1.53
CA ASP A 178 -17.52 5.63 -2.00
C ASP A 178 -17.56 5.78 -3.53
N LEU A 179 -16.67 5.10 -4.27
CA LEU A 179 -16.61 5.04 -5.74
C LEU A 179 -17.51 3.94 -6.32
#